data_AF-A0A1C4X338-F1
#
_entry.id   AF-A0A1C4X338-F1
#
_cell.length_a   1.000
_cell.length_b   1.000
_cell.length_c   1.000
_cell.angle_alpha   90.00
_cell.angle_beta   90.00
_cell.angle_gamma   90.00
#
_symmetry.space_group_name_H-M   'P 1'
#
loop_
_entity.id
_entity.type
_entity.pdbx_description
1 polymer ?
#
loop_
_entity_poly.entity_id
_entity_poly.type
_entity_poly.pdbx_seq_one_letter_code
_entity_poly.pdbx_strand_id
1 'polypeptide(L)'
;MGGDAVVVPDVVIHVSDMVATINELADRELVERAPDPSDRRRNIISLTSAGKRQLRRLEKQLAETQDELLAPLSPEERQRLTELLSRLLDHHNRRTGTPDEPRQ
;
A
#
# COMPACT_ATOMS: atom_id res chain seq x y z
N MET A 1 16.46 -16.10 -7.12
CA MET A 1 15.31 -15.96 -6.20
C MET A 1 15.33 -14.53 -5.67
N GLY A 2 15.00 -13.57 -6.53
CA GLY A 2 14.90 -12.16 -6.17
C GLY A 2 13.44 -11.87 -5.84
N GLY A 3 13.18 -11.36 -4.64
CA GLY A 3 11.86 -10.86 -4.29
C GLY A 3 11.65 -9.54 -5.03
N ASP A 4 10.73 -9.52 -5.98
CA ASP A 4 10.34 -8.31 -6.67
C ASP A 4 9.68 -7.36 -5.67
N ALA A 5 10.29 -6.19 -5.51
CA ALA A 5 9.71 -5.10 -4.76
C ALA A 5 8.47 -4.61 -5.52
N VAL A 6 7.29 -4.91 -4.99
CA VAL A 6 6.05 -4.30 -5.47
C VAL A 6 6.06 -2.85 -5.02
N VAL A 7 6.39 -1.96 -5.96
CA VAL A 7 6.24 -0.50 -5.78
C VAL A 7 4.74 -0.22 -5.82
N VAL A 8 4.12 -0.09 -4.65
CA VAL A 8 2.78 0.51 -4.55
C VAL A 8 2.99 2.02 -4.61
N PRO A 9 2.52 2.72 -5.65
CA PRO A 9 2.65 4.16 -5.70
C PRO A 9 1.92 4.79 -4.52
N ASP A 10 2.47 5.86 -3.96
CA ASP A 10 1.90 6.63 -2.85
C ASP A 10 0.42 6.93 -3.11
N VAL A 11 -0.46 6.16 -2.45
CA VAL A 11 -1.85 6.55 -2.30
C VAL A 11 -1.83 7.67 -1.28
N VAL A 12 -2.14 8.89 -1.71
CA VAL A 12 -2.30 10.02 -0.80
C VAL A 12 -3.57 9.75 0.02
N ILE A 13 -3.40 9.22 1.24
CA ILE A 13 -4.51 8.96 2.17
C ILE A 13 -4.50 10.08 3.22
N HIS A 14 -5.59 10.83 3.32
CA HIS A 14 -5.76 11.81 4.39
C HIS A 14 -5.91 11.11 5.75
N VAL A 15 -5.46 11.75 6.83
CA VAL A 15 -5.48 11.15 8.18
C VAL A 15 -6.91 10.80 8.63
N SER A 16 -7.92 11.61 8.27
CA SER A 16 -9.32 11.30 8.53
C SER A 16 -9.76 9.99 7.88
N ASP A 17 -9.32 9.77 6.64
CA ASP A 17 -9.68 8.60 5.83
C ASP A 17 -8.95 7.36 6.33
N MET A 18 -7.71 7.52 6.79
CA MET A 18 -6.98 6.44 7.48
C MET A 18 -7.70 6.02 8.76
N VAL A 19 -8.13 6.96 9.61
CA VAL A 19 -8.83 6.62 10.86
C VAL A 19 -10.14 5.90 10.57
N ALA A 20 -10.92 6.38 9.60
CA ALA A 20 -12.15 5.72 9.17
C ALA A 20 -11.88 4.30 8.65
N THR A 21 -10.86 4.13 7.80
CA THR A 21 -10.45 2.83 7.26
C THR A 21 -10.01 1.87 8.35
N ILE A 22 -9.18 2.34 9.30
CA ILE A 22 -8.70 1.52 10.42
C ILE A 22 -9.86 1.17 11.37
N ASN A 23 -10.89 2.03 11.50
CA ASN A 23 -12.10 1.70 12.26
C ASN A 23 -12.86 0.56 11.57
N GLU A 24 -13.13 0.67 10.26
CA GLU A 24 -13.83 -0.38 9.51
C GLU A 24 -13.08 -1.72 9.56
N LEU A 25 -11.76 -1.69 9.40
CA LEU A 25 -10.95 -2.90 9.48
C LEU A 25 -10.94 -3.52 10.89
N ALA A 26 -11.06 -2.70 11.93
CA ALA A 26 -11.15 -3.16 13.31
C ALA A 26 -12.53 -3.75 13.62
N ASP A 27 -13.61 -3.10 13.14
CA ASP A 27 -14.99 -3.59 13.26
C ASP A 27 -15.16 -4.96 12.57
N ARG A 28 -14.36 -5.22 11.55
CA ARG A 28 -14.30 -6.51 10.83
C ARG A 28 -13.30 -7.51 11.43
N GLU A 29 -12.69 -7.18 12.58
CA GLU A 29 -11.69 -7.99 13.28
C GLU A 29 -10.44 -8.34 12.44
N LEU A 30 -10.15 -7.53 11.41
CA LEU A 30 -9.00 -7.72 10.53
C LEU A 30 -7.74 -7.03 11.08
N VAL A 31 -7.91 -5.99 11.88
CA VAL A 31 -6.82 -5.32 12.60
C VAL A 31 -7.14 -5.19 14.08
N GLU A 32 -6.10 -5.14 14.90
CA GLU A 32 -6.17 -4.87 16.33
C GLU A 32 -5.40 -3.59 16.69
N ARG A 33 -5.81 -2.97 17.79
CA ARG A 33 -5.18 -1.75 18.33
C ARG A 33 -4.61 -2.06 19.70
N ALA A 34 -3.31 -1.86 19.85
CA ALA A 34 -2.65 -1.94 21.14
C ALA A 34 -1.96 -0.60 21.46
N PRO A 35 -1.99 -0.12 22.71
CA PRO A 35 -1.20 1.04 23.09
C PRO A 35 0.29 0.73 22.88
N ASP A 36 1.03 1.70 22.37
CA ASP A 36 2.47 1.57 22.22
C ASP A 36 3.12 1.48 23.61
N PRO A 37 3.93 0.42 23.89
CA PRO A 37 4.58 0.24 25.18
C PRO A 37 5.59 1.35 25.52
N SER A 38 6.09 2.08 24.51
CA SER A 38 7.03 3.19 24.67
C SER A 38 6.35 4.56 24.77
N ASP A 39 5.14 4.73 24.21
CA ASP A 39 4.36 5.96 24.30
C ASP A 39 2.85 5.69 24.27
N ARG A 40 2.19 5.74 25.42
CA ARG A 40 0.75 5.47 25.55
C ARG A 40 -0.16 6.44 24.77
N ARG A 41 0.38 7.53 24.22
CA ARG A 41 -0.36 8.44 23.32
C ARG A 41 -0.48 7.88 21.90
N ARG A 42 0.25 6.80 21.59
CA ARG A 42 0.26 6.14 20.28
C ARG A 42 -0.42 4.77 20.38
N ASN A 43 -1.08 4.40 19.29
CA ASN A 43 -1.60 3.05 19.10
C ASN A 43 -0.80 2.37 17.99
N ILE A 44 -0.40 1.13 18.24
CA ILE A 44 0.13 0.21 17.24
C ILE A 44 -1.06 -0.51 16.61
N ILE A 45 -1.19 -0.40 15.29
CA ILE A 45 -2.19 -1.10 14.50
C ILE A 45 -1.53 -2.34 13.90
N SER A 46 -2.06 -3.52 14.21
CA SER A 46 -1.51 -4.80 13.75
C SER A 46 -2.57 -5.61 13.03
N LEU A 47 -2.19 -6.34 11.97
CA LEU A 47 -3.09 -7.31 11.34
C LEU A 47 -3.33 -8.49 12.27
N THR A 48 -4.59 -8.84 12.48
CA THR A 48 -4.96 -10.09 13.15
C THR A 48 -4.63 -11.28 12.25
N SER A 49 -4.72 -12.50 12.80
CA SER A 49 -4.62 -13.72 11.99
C SER A 49 -5.68 -13.78 10.87
N ALA A 50 -6.87 -13.24 11.11
CA ALA A 50 -7.92 -13.11 10.09
C ALA A 50 -7.56 -12.05 9.04
N GLY A 51 -7.05 -10.90 9.47
CA GLY A 51 -6.52 -9.85 8.59
C GLY A 51 -5.44 -10.35 7.66
N LYS A 52 -4.45 -11.08 8.18
CA LYS A 52 -3.36 -11.68 7.37
C LYS A 52 -3.89 -12.68 6.33
N ARG A 53 -4.91 -13.48 6.67
CA ARG A 53 -5.54 -14.40 5.69
C ARG A 53 -6.28 -13.63 4.60
N GLN A 54 -7.02 -12.60 4.97
CA GLN A 54 -7.76 -11.77 4.03
C GLN A 54 -6.82 -11.01 3.09
N LEU A 55 -5.72 -10.45 3.62
CA LEU A 55 -4.70 -9.79 2.82
C LEU A 55 -4.12 -10.74 1.77
N ARG A 56 -3.69 -11.95 2.17
CA ARG A 56 -3.18 -12.95 1.23
C ARG A 56 -4.18 -13.33 0.14
N ARG A 57 -5.47 -13.40 0.48
CA ARG A 57 -6.53 -13.68 -0.50
C ARG A 57 -6.63 -12.55 -1.53
N LEU A 58 -6.59 -11.30 -1.07
CA LEU A 58 -6.65 -10.12 -1.95
C LEU A 58 -5.39 -10.01 -2.81
N GLU A 59 -4.20 -10.22 -2.24
CA GLU A 59 -2.93 -10.23 -2.97
C GLU A 59 -2.96 -11.28 -4.10
N LYS A 60 -3.47 -12.48 -3.82
CA LYS A 60 -3.61 -13.53 -4.83
C LYS A 60 -4.57 -13.11 -5.95
N GLN A 61 -5.74 -12.59 -5.62
CA GLN A 61 -6.71 -12.13 -6.64
C GLN A 61 -6.15 -10.98 -7.47
N LEU A 62 -5.40 -10.08 -6.85
CA LEU A 62 -4.75 -8.97 -7.54
C LEU A 62 -3.67 -9.48 -8.49
N ALA A 63 -2.83 -10.44 -8.06
CA ALA A 63 -1.81 -11.04 -8.90
C ALA A 63 -2.41 -11.76 -10.11
N GLU A 64 -3.48 -12.55 -9.92
CA GLU A 64 -4.19 -13.22 -11.01
C GLU A 64 -4.73 -12.19 -12.03
N THR A 65 -5.35 -11.11 -11.55
CA THR A 65 -5.88 -10.04 -12.41
C THR A 65 -4.75 -9.31 -13.16
N GLN A 66 -3.64 -9.02 -12.48
CA GLN A 66 -2.47 -8.38 -13.09
C GLN A 66 -1.84 -9.26 -14.17
N ASP A 67 -1.75 -10.56 -13.92
CA ASP A 67 -1.20 -11.50 -14.88
C ASP A 67 -2.05 -11.63 -16.14
N GLU A 68 -3.38 -11.63 -16.01
CA GLU A 68 -4.31 -11.60 -17.14
C GLU A 68 -4.20 -10.29 -17.93
N LEU A 69 -4.21 -9.14 -17.24
CA LEU A 69 -4.09 -7.82 -17.87
C LEU A 69 -2.78 -7.66 -18.65
N LEU A 70 -1.69 -8.18 -18.09
CA LEU A 70 -0.34 -8.09 -18.68
C LEU A 70 0.02 -9.31 -19.52
N ALA A 71 -0.90 -10.26 -19.72
CA ALA A 71 -0.65 -11.49 -20.48
C ALA A 71 -0.09 -11.25 -21.90
N PRO A 72 -0.47 -10.19 -22.63
CA PRO A 72 0.11 -9.90 -23.94
C PRO A 72 1.55 -9.39 -23.93
N LEU A 73 2.10 -9.00 -22.79
CA LEU A 73 3.41 -8.38 -22.67
C LEU A 73 4.47 -9.39 -22.20
N SER A 74 5.63 -9.38 -22.86
CA SER A 74 6.80 -10.12 -22.41
C SER A 74 7.30 -9.61 -21.05
N PRO A 75 8.10 -10.39 -20.30
CA PRO A 75 8.70 -9.92 -19.05
C PRO A 75 9.47 -8.60 -19.21
N GLU A 76 10.19 -8.42 -20.31
CA GLU A 76 10.93 -7.20 -20.62
C GLU A 76 10.00 -6.01 -20.91
N GLU A 77 8.89 -6.26 -21.61
CA GLU A 77 7.88 -5.23 -21.88
C GLU A 77 7.14 -4.80 -20.61
N ARG A 78 6.83 -5.75 -19.72
CA ARG A 78 6.26 -5.46 -18.39
C ARG A 78 7.20 -4.60 -17.57
N GLN A 79 8.48 -4.94 -17.52
CA GLN A 79 9.50 -4.15 -16.84
C GLN A 79 9.58 -2.73 -17.41
N ARG A 80 9.57 -2.60 -18.74
CA ARG A 80 9.60 -1.30 -19.41
C ARG A 80 8.35 -0.46 -19.13
N LEU A 81 7.18 -1.07 -19.10
CA LEU A 81 5.93 -0.40 -18.74
C LEU A 81 6.00 0.15 -17.31
N THR A 82 6.44 -0.66 -16.35
CA THR A 82 6.65 -0.25 -14.96
C THR A 82 7.59 0.94 -14.86
N GLU A 83 8.73 0.91 -15.56
CA GLU A 83 9.68 2.03 -15.58
C GLU A 83 9.07 3.33 -16.12
N LEU A 84 8.26 3.24 -17.18
CA LEU A 84 7.59 4.40 -17.76
C LEU A 84 6.52 4.98 -16.82
N LEU A 85 5.71 4.13 -16.21
CA LEU A 85 4.68 4.54 -15.24
C LEU A 85 5.31 5.18 -14.00
N SER A 86 6.38 4.58 -13.44
CA SER A 86 7.11 5.16 -12.30
C SER A 86 7.67 6.54 -12.61
N ARG A 87 8.26 6.75 -13.79
CA ARG A 87 8.76 8.08 -14.20
C ARG A 87 7.64 9.12 -14.30
N LEU A 88 6.46 8.73 -14.78
CA LEU A 88 5.29 9.61 -14.84
C LEU A 88 4.75 9.93 -13.45
N LEU A 89 4.70 8.95 -12.55
CA LEU A 89 4.32 9.13 -11.15
C LEU A 89 5.29 10.05 -10.43
N ASP A 90 6.60 9.84 -10.56
CA ASP A 90 7.63 10.72 -9.99
C ASP A 90 7.51 12.15 -10.52
N HIS A 91 7.19 12.31 -11.80
CA HIS A 91 6.93 13.62 -12.38
C HIS A 91 5.67 14.26 -11.79
N HIS A 92 4.59 13.48 -11.62
CA HIS A 92 3.33 13.96 -11.07
C HIS A 92 3.47 14.34 -9.59
N ASN A 93 4.08 13.49 -8.77
CA ASN A 93 4.32 13.73 -7.33
C ASN A 93 5.14 15.00 -7.10
N ARG A 94 6.15 15.25 -7.95
CA ARG A 94 6.93 16.50 -7.92
C ARG A 94 6.09 17.73 -8.29
N ARG A 95 5.02 17.58 -9.07
CA ARG A 95 4.13 18.67 -9.49
C ARG A 95 2.95 18.88 -8.55
N THR A 96 2.44 17.83 -7.92
CA THR A 96 1.32 17.91 -6.99
C THR A 96 1.72 18.32 -5.58
N GLY A 97 3.02 18.32 -5.28
CA GLY A 97 3.60 19.04 -4.14
C GLY A 97 2.79 18.88 -2.86
N THR A 98 2.81 17.71 -2.23
CA THR A 98 2.85 17.73 -0.77
C THR A 98 4.23 18.29 -0.42
N PRO A 99 4.34 19.50 0.16
CA PRO A 99 5.62 19.98 0.64
C PRO A 99 6.08 19.00 1.71
N ASP A 100 7.26 18.43 1.49
CA ASP A 100 8.07 17.87 2.54
C ASP A 100 8.37 19.03 3.51
N GLU A 101 7.54 19.20 4.55
CA GLU A 101 7.71 20.23 5.57
C GLU A 101 9.00 19.92 6.35
N PRO A 102 10.04 20.76 6.29
CA PRO A 102 11.07 20.74 7.31
C PRO A 102 10.48 21.38 8.55
N ARG A 103 10.05 20.57 9.53
CA ARG A 103 9.68 21.08 10.86
C ARG A 103 10.94 21.54 11.58
N GLN A 104 10.93 22.83 11.92
CA GLN A 104 11.81 23.47 12.91
C GLN A 104 11.70 22.78 14.27
#